data_AF-A0A7K9IGB1-F1
#
_entry.id   AF-A0A7K9IGB1-F1
#
_cell.length_a   1.000
_cell.length_b   1.000
_cell.length_c   1.000
_cell.angle_alpha   90.00
_cell.angle_beta   90.00
_cell.angle_gamma   90.00
#
_symmetry.space_group_name_H-M   'P 1'
#
loop_
_entity.id
_entity.type
_entity.pdbx_description
1 polymer ?
#
loop_
_entity_poly.entity_id
_entity_poly.type
_entity_poly.pdbx_seq_one_letter_code
_entity_poly.pdbx_strand_id
1 'polypeptide(L)'
;EDGGKVSVYSPSEALLYALVHDHQPYARHLLTKFPQSALAVPSQSFSCCQSAPHLAMAVRYNRVRVLFRILKAMQALPPSDRAGHLDRQGCSRVEGGKTALHMACELVRPECLLLLLGHGASPCLQDSAGNTPLDTLLQQISHMPAANMRAKLLCLDCLFLFVPQDLKFAMKQQLLDNRRQWQDLLGENRFQCLVGLAPPSLFVRAMCVLIRTISPEHFPEALDNLPLPHFLKPLDLKLES
;
A
#
# COMPACT_ATOMS: atom_id res chain seq x y z
N GLU A 1 30.36 37.62 1.35
CA GLU A 1 29.72 37.37 2.65
C GLU A 1 28.27 36.97 2.40
N ASP A 2 28.06 35.70 2.06
CA ASP A 2 26.74 35.18 1.72
C ASP A 2 26.20 34.48 2.97
N GLY A 3 25.42 35.22 3.75
CA GLY A 3 24.84 34.74 5.00
C GLY A 3 24.01 33.50 4.72
N GLY A 4 24.48 32.35 5.19
CA GLY A 4 23.80 31.06 5.07
C GLY A 4 22.39 31.15 5.63
N LYS A 5 21.40 31.34 4.74
CA LYS A 5 19.99 31.14 5.06
C LYS A 5 19.86 29.66 5.43
N VAL A 6 19.75 29.39 6.73
CA VAL A 6 19.29 28.09 7.22
C VAL A 6 17.96 27.83 6.51
N SER A 7 17.93 26.87 5.59
CA SER A 7 16.70 26.50 4.90
C SER A 7 15.72 26.01 5.96
N VAL A 8 14.71 26.82 6.29
CA VAL A 8 13.68 26.44 7.25
C VAL A 8 12.77 25.45 6.53
N TYR A 9 13.10 24.16 6.64
CA TYR A 9 12.26 23.11 6.11
C TYR A 9 10.86 23.17 6.74
N SER A 10 9.84 23.08 5.91
CA SER A 10 8.47 22.87 6.39
C SER A 10 8.35 21.51 7.11
N PRO A 11 7.35 21.31 8.00
CA PRO A 11 7.12 20.01 8.63
C PRO A 11 6.93 18.87 7.63
N SER A 12 6.35 19.17 6.46
CA SER A 12 6.20 18.21 5.35
C SER A 12 7.54 17.76 4.78
N GLU A 13 8.45 18.70 4.52
CA GLU A 13 9.79 18.39 3.99
C GLU A 13 10.66 17.71 5.05
N ALA A 14 10.57 18.17 6.30
CA ALA A 14 11.24 17.53 7.43
C ALA A 14 10.79 16.08 7.62
N LEU A 15 9.51 15.76 7.36
CA LEU A 15 9.01 14.39 7.39
C LEU A 15 9.61 13.55 6.27
N LEU A 16 9.81 14.11 5.07
CA LEU A 16 10.51 13.41 3.98
C LEU A 16 11.95 13.07 4.35
N TYR A 17 12.68 13.99 4.97
CA TYR A 17 14.02 13.70 5.53
C TYR A 17 13.96 12.58 6.56
N ALA A 18 12.99 12.62 7.49
CA ALA A 18 12.84 11.57 8.49
C ALA A 18 12.55 10.20 7.85
N LEU A 19 11.80 10.14 6.75
CA LEU A 19 11.52 8.91 6.01
C LEU A 19 12.77 8.34 5.32
N VAL A 20 13.54 9.19 4.62
CA VAL A 20 14.78 8.79 3.95
C VAL A 20 15.77 8.22 4.97
N HIS A 21 15.94 8.88 6.11
CA HIS A 21 16.92 8.53 7.13
C HIS A 21 16.41 7.62 8.27
N ASP A 22 15.19 7.10 8.19
CA ASP A 22 14.53 6.31 9.25
C ASP A 22 14.51 6.97 10.64
N HIS A 23 14.40 8.29 10.70
CA HIS A 23 14.47 9.01 11.96
C HIS A 23 13.13 8.97 12.71
N GLN A 24 12.76 7.78 13.21
CA GLN A 24 11.46 7.47 13.79
C GLN A 24 10.99 8.45 14.90
N PRO A 25 11.85 8.88 15.86
CA PRO A 25 11.42 9.83 16.89
C PRO A 25 11.03 11.19 16.32
N TYR A 26 11.71 11.62 15.25
CA TYR A 26 11.45 12.91 14.62
C TYR A 26 10.18 12.85 13.77
N ALA A 27 10.00 11.78 13.01
CA ALA A 27 8.74 11.54 12.31
C ALA A 27 7.54 11.49 13.29
N ARG A 28 7.69 10.82 14.45
CA ARG A 28 6.67 10.81 15.50
C ARG A 28 6.38 12.22 16.01
N HIS A 29 7.42 13.00 16.30
CA HIS A 29 7.29 14.36 16.78
C HIS A 29 6.51 15.24 15.79
N LEU A 30 6.89 15.22 14.52
CA LEU A 30 6.25 15.99 13.45
C LEU A 30 4.78 15.60 13.29
N LEU A 31 4.48 14.31 13.21
CA LEU A 31 3.11 13.81 13.01
C LEU A 31 2.21 14.04 14.23
N THR A 32 2.76 14.07 15.45
CA THR A 32 1.98 14.31 16.66
C THR A 32 1.70 15.79 16.87
N LYS A 33 2.71 16.66 16.68
CA LYS A 33 2.57 18.10 16.93
C LYS A 33 1.95 18.86 15.77
N PHE A 34 2.19 18.40 14.54
CA PHE A 34 1.92 19.15 13.32
C PHE A 34 1.28 18.30 12.20
N PRO A 35 0.22 17.49 12.48
CA PRO A 35 -0.27 16.47 11.54
C PRO A 35 -0.69 17.05 10.19
N GLN A 36 -1.43 18.16 10.17
CA GLN A 36 -1.89 18.80 8.93
C GLN A 36 -0.72 19.31 8.08
N SER A 37 0.21 20.06 8.68
CA SER A 37 1.38 20.60 7.96
C SER A 37 2.44 19.56 7.62
N ALA A 38 2.55 18.47 8.40
CA ALA A 38 3.46 17.38 8.12
C ALA A 38 3.00 16.53 6.91
N LEU A 39 1.70 16.51 6.64
CA LEU A 39 1.10 15.77 5.52
C LEU A 39 0.71 16.68 4.33
N ALA A 40 0.94 17.98 4.45
CA ALA A 40 0.74 18.93 3.38
C ALA A 40 1.63 18.64 2.17
N VAL A 41 1.21 19.07 0.98
CA VAL A 41 2.04 18.99 -0.23
C VAL A 41 3.33 19.79 0.01
N PRO A 42 4.52 19.19 -0.14
CA PRO A 42 5.77 19.90 0.07
C PRO A 42 6.03 20.88 -1.09
N SER A 43 7.04 21.76 -0.96
CA SER A 43 7.35 22.73 -2.01
C SER A 43 7.73 22.07 -3.34
N GLN A 44 7.79 22.85 -4.41
CA GLN A 44 8.18 22.36 -5.76
C GLN A 44 9.60 21.77 -5.80
N SER A 45 10.46 22.11 -4.83
CA SER A 45 11.80 21.51 -4.71
C SER A 45 11.76 20.06 -4.23
N PHE A 46 10.66 19.67 -3.58
CA PHE A 46 10.45 18.35 -2.96
C PHE A 46 9.28 17.58 -3.58
N SER A 47 8.51 18.20 -4.47
CA SER A 47 7.46 17.54 -5.24
C SER A 47 7.56 17.90 -6.73
N CYS A 48 7.45 16.87 -7.58
CA CYS A 48 7.11 17.07 -8.97
C CYS A 48 5.57 17.02 -9.08
N CYS A 49 4.96 18.03 -9.71
CA CYS A 49 3.52 18.08 -10.00
C CYS A 49 2.60 17.97 -8.77
N GLN A 50 2.95 18.61 -7.64
CA GLN A 50 2.12 18.64 -6.41
C GLN A 50 1.80 17.26 -5.80
N SER A 51 2.58 16.23 -6.13
CA SER A 51 2.48 14.94 -5.45
C SER A 51 2.94 15.11 -3.99
N ALA A 52 2.16 14.63 -3.01
CA ALA A 52 2.63 14.51 -1.63
C ALA A 52 3.18 13.09 -1.45
N PRO A 53 4.50 12.93 -1.41
CA PRO A 53 5.09 11.61 -1.60
C PRO A 53 5.21 10.84 -0.29
N HIS A 54 4.71 11.32 0.86
CA HIS A 54 5.02 10.72 2.17
C HIS A 54 4.65 9.25 2.27
N LEU A 55 3.45 8.86 1.82
CA LEU A 55 3.04 7.45 1.79
C LEU A 55 3.92 6.65 0.83
N ALA A 56 4.09 7.12 -0.41
CA ALA A 56 4.94 6.48 -1.40
C ALA A 56 6.40 6.34 -0.91
N MET A 57 6.94 7.35 -0.23
CA MET A 57 8.31 7.37 0.27
C MET A 57 8.49 6.44 1.47
N ALA A 58 7.51 6.39 2.38
CA ALA A 58 7.47 5.39 3.44
C ALA A 58 7.44 3.97 2.87
N VAL A 59 6.64 3.76 1.82
CA VAL A 59 6.60 2.49 1.09
C VAL A 59 7.90 2.23 0.35
N ARG A 60 8.58 3.22 -0.25
CA ARG A 60 9.85 3.07 -0.99
C ARG A 60 11.04 2.72 -0.10
N TYR A 61 11.09 3.25 1.11
CA TYR A 61 12.16 2.99 2.07
C TYR A 61 11.81 1.95 3.16
N ASN A 62 10.63 1.33 3.06
CA ASN A 62 10.15 0.24 3.91
C ASN A 62 9.99 0.66 5.36
N ARG A 63 9.57 1.91 5.56
CA ARG A 63 9.42 2.52 6.88
C ARG A 63 8.06 2.16 7.48
N VAL A 64 7.78 0.87 7.67
CA VAL A 64 6.47 0.33 8.12
C VAL A 64 5.94 1.05 9.35
N ARG A 65 6.80 1.28 10.36
CA ARG A 65 6.42 2.01 11.59
C ARG A 65 6.07 3.47 11.35
N VAL A 66 6.79 4.14 10.45
CA VAL A 66 6.51 5.55 10.11
C VAL A 66 5.26 5.63 9.22
N LEU A 67 5.09 4.71 8.27
CA LEU A 67 3.88 4.55 7.47
C LEU A 67 2.65 4.43 8.36
N PHE A 68 2.70 3.54 9.35
CA PHE A 68 1.61 3.37 10.31
C PHE A 68 1.28 4.66 11.08
N ARG A 69 2.31 5.41 11.52
CA ARG A 69 2.11 6.71 12.19
C ARG A 69 1.50 7.76 11.25
N ILE A 70 1.90 7.78 9.98
CA ILE A 70 1.30 8.64 8.97
C ILE A 70 -0.19 8.32 8.83
N LEU A 71 -0.53 7.03 8.67
CA LEU A 71 -1.92 6.57 8.53
C LEU A 71 -2.78 6.88 9.76
N LYS A 72 -2.24 6.74 10.99
CA LYS A 72 -2.92 7.19 12.21
C LYS A 72 -3.10 8.71 12.25
N ALA A 73 -2.06 9.49 11.90
CA ALA A 73 -2.16 10.95 11.88
C ALA A 73 -3.21 11.46 10.86
N MET A 74 -3.38 10.75 9.75
CA MET A 74 -4.41 11.03 8.75
C MET A 74 -5.84 10.86 9.30
N GLN A 75 -6.05 10.03 10.32
CA GLN A 75 -7.37 9.87 10.94
C GLN A 75 -7.77 11.11 11.75
N ALA A 76 -6.82 11.93 12.19
CA ALA A 76 -7.12 13.22 12.80
C ALA A 76 -7.56 14.29 11.77
N LEU A 77 -7.42 14.02 10.46
CA LEU A 77 -7.85 14.92 9.40
C LEU A 77 -9.36 14.77 9.11
N PRO A 78 -10.01 15.81 8.55
CA PRO A 78 -11.39 15.73 8.08
C PRO A 78 -11.58 14.55 7.12
N PRO A 79 -12.71 13.83 7.19
CA PRO A 79 -12.95 12.62 6.40
C PRO A 79 -12.90 12.88 4.88
N SER A 80 -13.28 14.08 4.43
CA SER A 80 -13.20 14.52 3.03
C SER A 80 -11.78 14.45 2.46
N ASP A 81 -10.77 14.65 3.31
CA ASP A 81 -9.39 14.81 2.88
C ASP A 81 -8.62 13.49 2.96
N ARG A 82 -9.11 12.52 3.75
CA ARG A 82 -8.43 11.23 3.99
C ARG A 82 -8.23 10.45 2.69
N ALA A 83 -9.29 10.28 1.91
CA ALA A 83 -9.25 9.56 0.64
C ALA A 83 -8.27 10.24 -0.34
N GLY A 84 -8.33 11.57 -0.46
CA GLY A 84 -7.43 12.33 -1.33
C GLY A 84 -5.95 12.26 -0.94
N HIS A 85 -5.62 11.92 0.31
CA HIS A 85 -4.24 11.67 0.76
C HIS A 85 -3.82 10.20 0.56
N LEU A 86 -4.71 9.23 0.83
CA LEU A 86 -4.44 7.79 0.64
C LEU A 86 -4.23 7.43 -0.83
N ASP A 87 -5.11 7.96 -1.67
CA ASP A 87 -5.23 7.61 -3.09
C ASP A 87 -4.44 8.56 -4.00
N ARG A 88 -3.64 9.45 -3.41
CA ARG A 88 -2.84 10.42 -4.16
C ARG A 88 -1.86 9.70 -5.08
N GLN A 89 -1.91 10.06 -6.36
CA GLN A 89 -1.00 9.55 -7.37
C GLN A 89 0.31 10.35 -7.37
N GLY A 90 1.41 9.63 -7.59
CA GLY A 90 2.72 10.22 -7.85
C GLY A 90 2.74 10.96 -9.19
N CYS A 91 3.85 11.64 -9.48
CA CYS A 91 4.02 12.31 -10.75
C CYS A 91 4.08 11.31 -11.91
N SER A 92 3.30 11.54 -12.98
CA SER A 92 3.31 10.70 -14.19
C SER A 92 4.68 10.63 -14.86
N ARG A 93 5.50 11.67 -14.74
CA ARG A 93 6.84 11.75 -15.37
C ARG A 93 7.93 10.99 -14.59
N VAL A 94 7.75 10.78 -13.29
CA VAL A 94 8.78 10.21 -12.40
C VAL A 94 8.37 8.83 -11.92
N GLU A 95 7.10 8.68 -11.52
CA GLU A 95 6.58 7.47 -10.89
C GLU A 95 5.47 6.82 -11.72
N GLY A 96 5.25 7.28 -12.96
CA GLY A 96 4.20 6.73 -13.83
C GLY A 96 2.80 6.88 -13.24
N GLY A 97 2.55 7.85 -12.37
CA GLY A 97 1.23 8.06 -11.76
C GLY A 97 0.85 6.99 -10.72
N LYS A 98 1.82 6.22 -10.23
CA LYS A 98 1.61 5.18 -9.23
C LYS A 98 1.13 5.75 -7.90
N THR A 99 0.20 5.04 -7.26
CA THR A 99 -0.15 5.26 -5.84
C THR A 99 0.81 4.51 -4.92
N ALA A 100 0.73 4.77 -3.61
CA ALA A 100 1.48 4.00 -2.63
C ALA A 100 1.20 2.48 -2.68
N LEU A 101 -0.02 2.07 -3.06
CA LEU A 101 -0.39 0.66 -3.27
C LEU A 101 0.35 0.03 -4.45
N HIS A 102 0.45 0.74 -5.60
CA HIS A 102 1.24 0.28 -6.74
C HIS A 102 2.69 0.05 -6.32
N MET A 103 3.26 0.99 -5.56
CA MET A 103 4.63 0.89 -5.09
C MET A 103 4.83 -0.28 -4.11
N ALA A 104 3.85 -0.56 -3.25
CA ALA A 104 3.91 -1.70 -2.33
C ALA A 104 3.88 -3.04 -3.09
N CYS A 105 3.09 -3.12 -4.18
CA CYS A 105 3.07 -4.27 -5.08
C CYS A 105 4.38 -4.41 -5.87
N GLU A 106 4.88 -3.32 -6.46
CA GLU A 106 6.11 -3.28 -7.24
C GLU A 106 7.33 -3.71 -6.42
N LEU A 107 7.43 -3.23 -5.19
CA LEU A 107 8.54 -3.52 -4.29
C LEU A 107 8.31 -4.75 -3.42
N VAL A 108 7.17 -5.44 -3.58
CA VAL A 108 6.75 -6.65 -2.84
C VAL A 108 6.84 -6.45 -1.31
N ARG A 109 6.06 -5.50 -0.79
CA ARG A 109 6.05 -5.11 0.64
C ARG A 109 4.70 -5.42 1.28
N PRO A 110 4.45 -6.66 1.72
CA PRO A 110 3.14 -7.09 2.17
C PRO A 110 2.66 -6.35 3.42
N GLU A 111 3.55 -5.96 4.33
CA GLU A 111 3.21 -5.19 5.54
C GLU A 111 2.70 -3.79 5.17
N CYS A 112 3.42 -3.10 4.29
CA CYS A 112 3.01 -1.80 3.76
C CYS A 112 1.68 -1.90 3.00
N LEU A 113 1.54 -2.94 2.17
CA LEU A 113 0.34 -3.19 1.39
C LEU A 113 -0.88 -3.41 2.31
N LEU A 114 -0.74 -4.26 3.33
CA LEU A 114 -1.80 -4.55 4.29
C LEU A 114 -2.20 -3.29 5.07
N LEU A 115 -1.24 -2.49 5.54
CA LEU A 115 -1.52 -1.23 6.23
C LEU A 115 -2.28 -0.26 5.32
N LEU A 116 -1.85 -0.06 4.08
CA LEU A 116 -2.54 0.85 3.15
C LEU A 116 -3.98 0.39 2.88
N LEU A 117 -4.18 -0.91 2.59
CA LEU A 117 -5.50 -1.48 2.32
C LEU A 117 -6.42 -1.43 3.55
N GLY A 118 -5.92 -1.80 4.73
CA GLY A 118 -6.67 -1.76 5.98
C GLY A 118 -7.06 -0.35 6.42
N HIS A 119 -6.28 0.66 6.02
CA HIS A 119 -6.62 2.06 6.22
C HIS A 119 -7.50 2.67 5.11
N GLY A 120 -7.90 1.87 4.11
CA GLY A 120 -8.89 2.26 3.09
C GLY A 120 -8.33 2.80 1.78
N ALA A 121 -7.03 2.62 1.49
CA ALA A 121 -6.49 2.96 0.18
C ALA A 121 -7.15 2.11 -0.93
N SER A 122 -7.51 2.74 -2.04
CA SER A 122 -8.27 2.09 -3.12
C SER A 122 -7.39 1.17 -3.97
N PRO A 123 -7.69 -0.15 -4.02
CA PRO A 123 -6.93 -1.09 -4.84
C PRO A 123 -7.34 -1.05 -6.33
N CYS A 124 -8.29 -0.19 -6.71
CA CYS A 124 -8.87 -0.14 -8.05
C CYS A 124 -8.27 0.96 -8.93
N LEU A 125 -7.47 1.86 -8.37
CA LEU A 125 -6.90 2.99 -9.10
C LEU A 125 -5.89 2.51 -10.13
N GLN A 126 -5.89 3.16 -11.29
CA GLN A 126 -4.96 2.87 -12.37
C GLN A 126 -3.83 3.91 -12.38
N ASP A 127 -2.61 3.46 -12.63
CA ASP A 127 -1.47 4.33 -12.92
C ASP A 127 -1.57 4.96 -14.32
N SER A 128 -0.56 5.73 -14.74
CA SER A 128 -0.54 6.39 -16.06
C SER A 128 -0.44 5.40 -17.24
N ALA A 129 -0.09 4.14 -16.99
CA ALA A 129 -0.08 3.07 -17.98
C ALA A 129 -1.39 2.25 -17.96
N GLY A 130 -2.37 2.63 -17.15
CA GLY A 130 -3.64 1.92 -17.00
C GLY A 130 -3.56 0.66 -16.13
N ASN A 131 -2.43 0.42 -15.46
CA ASN A 131 -2.24 -0.74 -14.60
C ASN A 131 -2.83 -0.47 -13.22
N THR A 132 -3.51 -1.45 -12.65
CA THR A 132 -3.90 -1.45 -11.23
C THR A 132 -2.73 -1.92 -10.33
N PRO A 133 -2.81 -1.80 -8.99
CA PRO A 133 -1.86 -2.43 -8.09
C PRO A 133 -1.77 -3.96 -8.29
N LEU A 134 -2.88 -4.62 -8.65
CA LEU A 134 -2.89 -6.04 -8.97
C LEU A 134 -2.09 -6.33 -10.25
N ASP A 135 -2.27 -5.54 -11.31
CA ASP A 135 -1.46 -5.64 -12.53
C ASP A 135 0.03 -5.48 -12.21
N THR A 136 0.37 -4.49 -11.38
CA THR A 136 1.77 -4.25 -10.98
C THR A 136 2.38 -5.45 -10.26
N LEU A 137 1.63 -6.09 -9.34
CA LEU A 137 2.10 -7.29 -8.63
C LEU A 137 2.27 -8.48 -9.58
N LEU A 138 1.32 -8.69 -10.48
CA LEU A 138 1.37 -9.77 -11.44
C LEU A 138 2.57 -9.58 -12.39
N GLN A 139 2.84 -8.36 -12.88
CA GLN A 139 4.05 -8.05 -13.64
C GLN A 139 5.32 -8.40 -12.84
N GLN A 140 5.37 -8.08 -11.54
CA GLN A 140 6.50 -8.48 -10.69
C GLN A 140 6.65 -10.00 -10.57
N ILE A 141 5.55 -10.74 -10.48
CA ILE A 141 5.57 -12.21 -10.45
C ILE A 141 6.11 -12.77 -11.76
N SER A 142 5.66 -12.26 -12.91
CA SER A 142 6.08 -12.76 -14.22
C SER A 142 7.53 -12.41 -14.55
N HIS A 143 7.99 -11.19 -14.23
CA HIS A 143 9.34 -10.74 -14.59
C HIS A 143 10.45 -11.31 -13.68
N MET A 144 10.15 -11.56 -12.40
CA MET A 144 11.16 -11.96 -11.40
C MET A 144 10.72 -13.17 -10.55
N PRO A 145 10.29 -14.31 -11.14
CA PRO A 145 9.59 -15.37 -10.40
C PRO A 145 10.40 -16.02 -9.28
N ALA A 146 11.74 -16.08 -9.40
CA ALA A 146 12.60 -16.73 -8.42
C ALA A 146 12.81 -15.94 -7.12
N ALA A 147 12.61 -14.62 -7.13
CA ALA A 147 12.89 -13.76 -5.98
C ALA A 147 11.62 -13.51 -5.15
N ASN A 148 11.69 -13.77 -3.83
CA ASN A 148 10.67 -13.43 -2.84
C ASN A 148 9.25 -13.93 -3.16
N MET A 149 9.11 -15.08 -3.81
CA MET A 149 7.80 -15.59 -4.25
C MET A 149 6.79 -15.75 -3.12
N ARG A 150 7.25 -16.16 -1.92
CA ARG A 150 6.40 -16.20 -0.71
C ARG A 150 5.80 -14.82 -0.41
N ALA A 151 6.60 -13.75 -0.45
CA ALA A 151 6.12 -12.39 -0.20
C ALA A 151 5.17 -11.90 -1.32
N LYS A 152 5.42 -12.28 -2.58
CA LYS A 152 4.51 -11.98 -3.70
C LYS A 152 3.15 -12.64 -3.53
N LEU A 153 3.13 -13.91 -3.12
CA LEU A 153 1.90 -14.63 -2.83
C LEU A 153 1.18 -14.04 -1.62
N LEU A 154 1.91 -13.60 -0.58
CA LEU A 154 1.32 -12.85 0.54
C LEU A 154 0.69 -11.53 0.08
N CYS A 155 1.35 -10.78 -0.80
CA CYS A 155 0.77 -9.57 -1.38
C CYS A 155 -0.50 -9.88 -2.18
N LEU A 156 -0.51 -10.98 -2.95
CA LEU A 156 -1.67 -11.41 -3.72
C LEU A 156 -2.83 -11.82 -2.81
N ASP A 157 -2.54 -12.55 -1.73
CA ASP A 157 -3.53 -12.94 -0.73
C ASP A 157 -4.07 -11.69 0.00
N CYS A 158 -3.23 -10.69 0.31
CA CYS A 158 -3.67 -9.38 0.79
C CYS A 158 -4.65 -8.74 -0.19
N LEU A 159 -4.29 -8.66 -1.48
CA LEU A 159 -5.17 -8.07 -2.50
C LEU A 159 -6.51 -8.80 -2.58
N PHE A 160 -6.55 -10.13 -2.54
CA PHE A 160 -7.82 -10.87 -2.54
C PHE A 160 -8.74 -10.55 -1.35
N LEU A 161 -8.19 -10.11 -0.21
CA LEU A 161 -8.99 -9.72 0.94
C LEU A 161 -9.71 -8.37 0.76
N PHE A 162 -9.19 -7.49 -0.11
CA PHE A 162 -9.67 -6.11 -0.25
C PHE A 162 -10.18 -5.74 -1.64
N VAL A 163 -9.73 -6.43 -2.69
CA VAL A 163 -10.09 -6.16 -4.09
C VAL A 163 -11.54 -6.60 -4.37
N PRO A 164 -12.36 -5.75 -5.03
CA PRO A 164 -13.67 -6.16 -5.53
C PRO A 164 -13.59 -7.31 -6.55
N GLN A 165 -14.54 -8.25 -6.52
CA GLN A 165 -14.53 -9.43 -7.39
C GLN A 165 -14.73 -9.08 -8.88
N ASP A 166 -15.31 -7.93 -9.15
CA ASP A 166 -15.60 -7.40 -10.48
C ASP A 166 -14.51 -6.45 -11.02
N LEU A 167 -13.38 -6.33 -10.32
CA LEU A 167 -12.25 -5.52 -10.77
C LEU A 167 -11.79 -5.96 -12.17
N LYS A 168 -11.78 -5.01 -13.10
CA LYS A 168 -11.16 -5.17 -14.41
C LYS A 168 -9.69 -4.78 -14.29
N PHE A 169 -8.79 -5.67 -14.72
CA PHE A 169 -7.35 -5.46 -14.70
C PHE A 169 -6.74 -5.92 -16.03
N ALA A 170 -5.66 -5.26 -16.46
CA ALA A 170 -5.10 -5.38 -17.80
C ALA A 170 -4.46 -6.75 -18.08
N MET A 171 -3.88 -7.39 -17.05
CA MET A 171 -3.16 -8.66 -17.19
C MET A 171 -4.05 -9.88 -17.40
N LYS A 172 -5.38 -9.74 -17.34
CA LYS A 172 -6.31 -10.87 -17.45
C LYS A 172 -6.09 -11.69 -18.74
N GLN A 173 -5.82 -11.02 -19.86
CA GLN A 173 -5.56 -11.72 -21.13
C GLN A 173 -4.24 -12.50 -21.08
N GLN A 174 -3.17 -11.89 -20.55
CA GLN A 174 -1.87 -12.55 -20.42
C GLN A 174 -1.89 -13.77 -19.50
N LEU A 175 -2.75 -13.75 -18.47
CA LEU A 175 -3.02 -14.92 -17.61
C LEU A 175 -3.63 -16.08 -18.42
N LEU A 176 -4.60 -15.79 -19.29
CA LEU A 176 -5.26 -16.79 -20.11
C LEU A 176 -4.32 -17.35 -21.18
N ASP A 177 -3.56 -16.49 -21.85
CA ASP A 177 -2.62 -16.88 -22.92
C ASP A 177 -1.51 -17.80 -22.40
N ASN A 178 -1.02 -17.56 -21.17
CA ASN A 178 0.07 -18.31 -20.56
C ASN A 178 -0.38 -19.18 -19.37
N ARG A 179 -1.58 -19.80 -19.48
CA ARG A 179 -2.24 -20.53 -18.38
C ARG A 179 -1.30 -21.43 -17.56
N ARG A 180 -0.55 -22.34 -18.20
CA ARG A 180 0.28 -23.33 -17.48
C ARG A 180 1.36 -22.66 -16.63
N GLN A 181 2.05 -21.68 -17.19
CA GLN A 181 3.09 -20.94 -16.48
C GLN A 181 2.51 -20.22 -15.25
N TRP A 182 1.32 -19.63 -15.36
CA TRP A 182 0.68 -18.96 -14.23
C TRP A 182 0.13 -19.92 -13.19
N GLN A 183 -0.36 -21.10 -13.59
CA GLN A 183 -0.74 -22.17 -12.67
C GLN A 183 0.48 -22.64 -11.86
N ASP A 184 1.65 -22.80 -12.49
CA ASP A 184 2.89 -23.18 -11.81
C ASP A 184 3.36 -22.11 -10.81
N LEU A 185 3.23 -20.82 -11.18
CA LEU A 185 3.65 -19.71 -10.32
C LEU A 185 2.68 -19.46 -9.15
N LEU A 186 1.37 -19.42 -9.41
CA LEU A 186 0.37 -18.96 -8.44
C LEU A 186 -0.30 -20.11 -7.67
N GLY A 187 -0.24 -21.32 -8.23
CA GLY A 187 -1.10 -22.43 -7.89
C GLY A 187 -2.50 -22.32 -8.53
N GLU A 188 -3.13 -23.47 -8.73
CA GLU A 188 -4.41 -23.59 -9.44
C GLU A 188 -5.52 -22.69 -8.87
N ASN A 189 -5.67 -22.68 -7.53
CA ASN A 189 -6.76 -21.96 -6.87
C ASN A 189 -6.69 -20.44 -7.09
N ARG A 190 -5.49 -19.84 -6.97
CA ARG A 190 -5.29 -18.40 -7.17
C ARG A 190 -5.48 -18.03 -8.63
N PHE A 191 -4.95 -18.87 -9.53
CA PHE A 191 -5.12 -18.70 -10.97
C PHE A 191 -6.61 -18.69 -11.34
N GLN A 192 -7.36 -19.73 -10.98
CA GLN A 192 -8.79 -19.84 -11.29
C GLN A 192 -9.60 -18.65 -10.73
N CYS A 193 -9.25 -18.18 -9.53
CA CYS A 193 -9.86 -17.00 -8.93
C CYS A 193 -9.59 -15.72 -9.75
N LEU A 194 -8.34 -15.48 -10.18
CA LEU A 194 -7.97 -14.29 -10.96
C LEU A 194 -8.65 -14.23 -12.32
N VAL A 195 -8.75 -15.37 -13.01
CA VAL A 195 -9.40 -15.41 -14.33
C VAL A 195 -10.94 -15.44 -14.23
N GLY A 196 -11.49 -15.65 -13.03
CA GLY A 196 -12.93 -15.72 -12.78
C GLY A 196 -13.57 -17.06 -13.12
N LEU A 197 -12.77 -18.14 -13.17
CA LEU A 197 -13.26 -19.51 -13.38
C LEU A 197 -13.75 -20.15 -12.09
N ALA A 198 -13.26 -19.68 -10.93
CA ALA A 198 -13.72 -20.10 -9.61
C ALA A 198 -13.93 -18.87 -8.71
N PRO A 199 -14.90 -18.91 -7.79
CA PRO A 199 -15.02 -17.86 -6.78
C PRO A 199 -13.86 -17.94 -5.78
N PRO A 200 -13.57 -16.86 -5.02
CA PRO A 200 -12.70 -16.94 -3.86
C PRO A 200 -13.23 -17.98 -2.87
N SER A 201 -12.30 -18.63 -2.14
CA SER A 201 -12.66 -19.64 -1.15
C SER A 201 -13.60 -19.08 -0.08
N LEU A 202 -14.38 -19.96 0.57
CA LEU A 202 -15.25 -19.57 1.68
C LEU A 202 -14.46 -18.85 2.78
N PHE A 203 -13.23 -19.31 3.05
CA PHE A 203 -12.34 -18.65 4.00
C PHE A 203 -12.03 -17.20 3.61
N VAL A 204 -11.59 -16.96 2.37
CA VAL A 204 -11.30 -15.59 1.89
C VAL A 204 -12.54 -14.73 1.98
N ARG A 205 -13.70 -15.23 1.52
CA ARG A 205 -14.98 -14.49 1.60
C ARG A 205 -15.37 -14.15 3.04
N ALA A 206 -15.26 -15.10 3.96
CA ALA A 206 -15.55 -14.87 5.38
C ALA A 206 -14.58 -13.85 5.99
N MET A 207 -13.29 -13.95 5.68
CA MET A 207 -12.29 -12.97 6.11
C MET A 207 -12.55 -11.58 5.56
N CYS A 208 -12.93 -11.43 4.28
CA CYS A 208 -13.33 -10.15 3.72
C CYS A 208 -14.48 -9.51 4.52
N VAL A 209 -15.49 -10.31 4.90
CA VAL A 209 -16.61 -9.82 5.71
C VAL A 209 -16.13 -9.36 7.08
N LEU A 210 -15.30 -10.15 7.77
CA LEU A 210 -14.75 -9.79 9.07
C LEU A 210 -13.90 -8.52 9.00
N ILE A 211 -12.98 -8.44 8.04
CA ILE A 211 -12.09 -7.28 7.87
C ILE A 211 -12.90 -6.00 7.60
N ARG A 212 -14.00 -6.08 6.84
CA ARG A 212 -14.90 -4.94 6.58
C ARG A 212 -15.63 -4.45 7.83
N THR A 213 -15.70 -5.24 8.91
CA THR A 213 -16.26 -4.78 10.19
C THR A 213 -15.25 -3.96 11.01
N ILE A 214 -13.96 -4.01 10.66
CA ILE A 214 -12.91 -3.27 11.36
C ILE A 214 -12.87 -1.86 10.80
N SER A 215 -13.06 -0.87 11.69
CA SER A 215 -12.81 0.54 11.31
C SER A 215 -11.32 0.75 11.04
N PRO A 216 -10.94 1.53 10.01
CA PRO A 216 -9.55 1.91 9.73
C PRO A 216 -8.78 2.43 10.95
N GLU A 217 -9.48 3.03 11.92
CA GLU A 217 -8.91 3.60 13.16
C GLU A 217 -8.35 2.57 14.13
N HIS A 218 -8.87 1.34 14.06
CA HIS A 218 -8.44 0.22 14.89
C HIS A 218 -7.57 -0.78 14.11
N PHE A 219 -7.25 -0.50 12.85
CA PHE A 219 -6.38 -1.34 12.04
C PHE A 219 -4.91 -0.98 12.31
N PRO A 220 -3.97 -1.95 12.38
CA PRO A 220 -4.16 -3.40 12.29
C PRO A 220 -4.49 -4.07 13.65
N GLU A 221 -4.43 -3.35 14.78
CA GLU A 221 -4.52 -3.97 16.12
C GLU A 221 -5.80 -4.78 16.33
N ALA A 222 -6.91 -4.39 15.70
CA ALA A 222 -8.17 -5.13 15.73
C ALA A 222 -8.08 -6.51 15.06
N LEU A 223 -7.19 -6.72 14.08
CA LEU A 223 -6.98 -8.05 13.48
C LEU A 223 -6.48 -9.05 14.52
N ASP A 224 -5.64 -8.60 15.45
CA ASP A 224 -5.10 -9.45 16.49
C ASP A 224 -6.11 -9.84 17.56
N ASN A 225 -7.12 -8.98 17.75
CA ASN A 225 -8.21 -9.14 18.70
C ASN A 225 -9.40 -9.91 18.13
N LEU A 226 -9.37 -10.30 16.85
CA LEU A 226 -10.40 -11.16 16.28
C LEU A 226 -10.45 -12.48 17.08
N PRO A 227 -11.65 -12.98 17.44
CA PRO A 227 -11.83 -14.23 18.19
C PRO A 227 -11.63 -15.44 17.28
N LEU A 228 -10.47 -15.49 16.60
CA LEU A 228 -10.07 -16.52 15.67
C LEU A 228 -8.90 -17.31 16.27
N PRO A 229 -8.90 -18.65 16.14
CA PRO A 229 -7.71 -19.45 16.40
C PRO A 229 -6.51 -18.91 15.61
N HIS A 230 -5.30 -19.00 16.16
CA HIS A 230 -4.09 -18.42 15.56
C HIS A 230 -3.87 -18.83 14.09
N PHE A 231 -4.22 -20.06 13.71
CA PHE A 231 -4.06 -20.56 12.34
C PHE A 231 -5.09 -19.99 11.34
N LEU A 232 -6.16 -19.34 11.81
CA LEU A 232 -7.15 -18.65 10.98
C LEU A 232 -6.95 -17.13 10.94
N LYS A 233 -5.93 -16.60 11.64
CA LYS A 233 -5.61 -15.18 11.52
C LYS A 233 -5.22 -14.87 10.06
N PRO A 234 -5.79 -13.82 9.45
CA PRO A 234 -5.86 -13.69 8.00
C PRO A 234 -4.49 -13.61 7.32
N LEU A 235 -3.45 -13.14 8.01
CA LEU A 235 -2.08 -13.02 7.50
C LEU A 235 -1.09 -13.06 8.68
N ASP A 236 -0.06 -13.92 8.64
CA ASP A 236 1.03 -13.95 9.64
C ASP A 236 2.07 -12.85 9.34
N LEU A 237 1.60 -11.61 9.22
CA LEU A 237 2.46 -10.43 9.12
C LEU A 237 2.63 -9.91 10.55
N LYS A 238 3.74 -10.28 11.20
CA LYS A 238 4.11 -9.74 12.50
C LYS A 238 4.42 -8.25 12.35
N LEU A 239 3.40 -7.41 12.44
CA LEU A 239 3.54 -5.96 12.55
C LEU A 239 4.00 -5.67 13.99
N GLU A 240 5.30 -5.83 14.27
CA GLU A 240 5.84 -5.54 15.60
C GLU A 240 5.69 -4.04 15.92
N SER A 241 4.76 -3.77 16.84
CA SER A 241 4.43 -2.45 17.42
C SER A 241 5.66 -1.71 17.95
#